data_AF-A0A935CR11-F1
#
_entry.id   AF-A0A935CR11-F1
#
_cell.length_a   1.000
_cell.length_b   1.000
_cell.length_c   1.000
_cell.angle_alpha   90.00
_cell.angle_beta   90.00
_cell.angle_gamma   90.00
#
_symmetry.space_group_name_H-M   'P 1'
#
loop_
_entity.id
_entity.type
_entity.pdbx_description
1 polymer ?
#
loop_
_entity_poly.entity_id
_entity_poly.type
_entity_poly.pdbx_seq_one_letter_code
_entity_poly.pdbx_strand_id
1 'polypeptide(L)'
;MFVAQPDDEGVHKTTDCGATWLERNSGLSEARLLQIEIPPDATNASVAYVLAENGYLFSTSNSGASWSLSSTVLEQIDRQNLVLSTGFSADQTMYAAARLGWDALGGGPGVFKSTDAGGDLGARQVTGMSDPHVWKVIASPDAALKSTLLALTNSGIEKTTDAGVTWSSIPSPDSSLIDLAFSPAYAIDQTFFASANSGRIYRSTNGGASWTGFDALRWDPRFLAVSPDYSNDHEVYHGGGWNDTVYRSTDSGATWTQASTGLPGWLHDAGSGIVFSPAFASDGTLWVVSVSGMARSTNRGATWEVMRSLHSPGNTQGIVIRDGAEQNTIGPDNVIGNNGNGVVLESNVGYNVITGNLVGTDTTGTAAQANVQDGLSISGHHNTIGGSNGGNLVSGNLIDGIRLAGDQATANIVAGNTIGTTLDGAAALGNRGAGVSIHSGAFLNLVGGMTVDERNLISGNGYGVGLWDTTTMSNTVSGNYIGTNRTGTAALGNGRGIDVHSGAHHNTIGGTTAGERNLISGNNERGVSIDNNDTMSNTVSGNYIGVDATGLQAPAQQAGGRDNR
;
A
#
# COMPACT_ATOMS: atom_id res chain seq x y z
N MET A 1 3.29 4.77 -23.12
CA MET A 1 3.49 4.00 -21.88
C MET A 1 2.14 3.83 -21.21
N PHE A 2 1.88 2.66 -20.63
CA PHE A 2 0.74 2.44 -19.73
C PHE A 2 1.26 2.34 -18.30
N VAL A 3 0.43 2.76 -17.34
CA VAL A 3 0.64 2.55 -15.91
C VAL A 3 -0.69 2.06 -15.34
N ALA A 4 -0.65 0.93 -14.63
CA ALA A 4 -1.76 0.44 -13.82
C ALA A 4 -1.46 0.76 -12.35
N GLN A 5 -2.45 1.31 -11.64
CA GLN A 5 -2.28 1.70 -10.24
C GLN A 5 -3.23 0.91 -9.33
N PRO A 6 -2.74 0.48 -8.14
CA PRO A 6 -3.54 -0.29 -7.21
C PRO A 6 -4.64 0.51 -6.49
N ASP A 7 -4.49 1.83 -6.31
CA ASP A 7 -5.31 2.63 -5.38
C ASP A 7 -6.54 3.28 -6.06
N ASP A 8 -7.40 2.49 -6.69
CA ASP A 8 -8.67 2.90 -7.32
C ASP A 8 -8.59 3.86 -8.54
N GLU A 9 -7.39 4.30 -8.93
CA GLU A 9 -7.23 5.17 -10.11
C GLU A 9 -7.17 4.39 -11.45
N GLY A 10 -6.99 3.07 -11.41
CA GLY A 10 -7.02 2.19 -12.58
C GLY A 10 -5.83 2.34 -13.54
N VAL A 11 -6.08 2.21 -14.84
CA VAL A 11 -5.09 2.31 -15.92
C VAL A 11 -5.03 3.71 -16.50
N HIS A 12 -3.81 4.22 -16.67
CA HIS A 12 -3.54 5.45 -17.38
C HIS A 12 -2.59 5.22 -18.55
N LYS A 13 -2.72 6.03 -19.58
CA LYS A 13 -1.85 6.02 -20.76
C LYS A 13 -1.26 7.40 -21.00
N THR A 14 0.03 7.44 -21.28
CA THR A 14 0.73 8.64 -21.78
C THR A 14 1.27 8.38 -23.19
N THR A 15 1.27 9.44 -24.01
CA THR A 15 1.87 9.49 -25.35
C THR A 15 3.04 10.46 -25.45
N ASP A 16 3.40 11.14 -24.38
CA ASP A 16 4.42 12.20 -24.31
C ASP A 16 5.43 11.93 -23.18
N CYS A 17 5.76 10.64 -23.00
CA CYS A 17 6.77 10.18 -22.04
C CYS A 17 6.45 10.56 -20.58
N GLY A 18 5.16 10.63 -20.25
CA GLY A 18 4.64 10.86 -18.90
C GLY A 18 4.33 12.30 -18.55
N ALA A 19 4.43 13.24 -19.51
CA ALA A 19 4.11 14.65 -19.27
C ALA A 19 2.59 14.88 -19.12
N THR A 20 1.77 14.13 -19.87
CA THR A 20 0.32 14.09 -19.72
C THR A 20 -0.19 12.66 -19.67
N TRP A 21 -1.32 12.48 -18.97
CA TRP A 21 -1.93 11.18 -18.71
C TRP A 21 -3.40 11.21 -19.09
N LEU A 22 -3.85 10.14 -19.73
CA LEU A 22 -5.23 9.90 -20.06
C LEU A 22 -5.70 8.65 -19.34
N GLU A 23 -6.78 8.78 -18.57
CA GLU A 23 -7.46 7.66 -17.93
C GLU A 23 -8.03 6.69 -18.98
N ARG A 24 -7.89 5.40 -18.68
CA ARG A 24 -8.23 4.28 -19.55
C ARG A 24 -8.95 3.20 -18.76
N ASN A 25 -10.01 3.56 -18.03
CA ASN A 25 -10.68 2.66 -17.08
C ASN A 25 -11.98 2.02 -17.58
N SER A 26 -12.48 2.42 -18.74
CA SER A 26 -13.76 1.94 -19.26
C SER A 26 -13.78 0.41 -19.40
N GLY A 27 -14.67 -0.26 -18.68
CA GLY A 27 -14.81 -1.73 -18.70
C GLY A 27 -13.95 -2.48 -17.67
N LEU A 28 -13.14 -1.78 -16.87
CA LEU A 28 -12.57 -2.33 -15.65
C LEU A 28 -13.61 -2.19 -14.51
N SER A 29 -13.86 -3.27 -13.77
CA SER A 29 -14.64 -3.23 -12.53
C SER A 29 -13.82 -2.59 -11.39
N GLU A 30 -14.45 -2.20 -10.27
CA GLU A 30 -13.79 -1.72 -9.03
C GLU A 30 -12.88 -2.79 -8.41
N ALA A 31 -11.74 -3.04 -9.04
CA ALA A 31 -10.76 -4.02 -8.64
C ALA A 31 -9.39 -3.35 -8.63
N ARG A 32 -8.68 -3.51 -7.52
CA ARG A 32 -7.29 -3.11 -7.37
C ARG A 32 -6.42 -3.80 -8.43
N LEU A 33 -5.66 -3.03 -9.21
CA LEU A 33 -4.83 -3.56 -10.29
C LEU A 33 -3.44 -3.92 -9.76
N LEU A 34 -2.93 -5.09 -10.14
CA LEU A 34 -1.61 -5.60 -9.72
C LEU A 34 -0.53 -5.37 -10.77
N GLN A 35 -0.83 -5.67 -12.03
CA GLN A 35 0.16 -5.65 -13.11
C GLN A 35 -0.50 -5.34 -14.44
N ILE A 36 0.23 -4.64 -15.32
CA ILE A 36 -0.14 -4.45 -16.72
C ILE A 36 0.98 -4.97 -17.61
N GLU A 37 0.63 -5.75 -18.61
CA GLU A 37 1.54 -6.35 -19.58
C GLU A 37 1.17 -5.96 -21.01
N ILE A 38 2.19 -5.66 -21.81
CA ILE A 38 2.07 -5.42 -23.25
C ILE A 38 2.82 -6.55 -23.95
N PRO A 39 2.26 -7.18 -24.99
CA PRO A 39 2.96 -8.22 -25.72
C PRO A 39 4.37 -7.74 -26.17
N PRO A 40 5.45 -8.47 -25.83
CA PRO A 40 6.82 -8.02 -26.10
C PRO A 40 7.12 -7.82 -27.59
N ASP A 41 6.44 -8.59 -28.45
CA ASP A 41 6.57 -8.55 -29.91
C ASP A 41 5.56 -7.60 -30.59
N ALA A 42 4.76 -6.85 -29.81
CA ALA A 42 3.78 -5.93 -30.36
C ALA A 42 4.45 -4.75 -31.07
N THR A 43 4.04 -4.52 -32.32
CA THR A 43 4.47 -3.33 -33.09
C THR A 43 3.78 -2.04 -32.64
N ASN A 44 2.71 -2.15 -31.87
CA ASN A 44 2.02 -1.03 -31.23
C ASN A 44 1.30 -1.51 -29.95
N ALA A 45 1.13 -0.60 -29.00
CA ALA A 45 0.46 -0.88 -27.73
C ALA A 45 -1.09 -0.78 -27.84
N SER A 46 -1.69 -1.31 -28.92
CA SER A 46 -3.15 -1.44 -29.00
C SER A 46 -3.67 -2.60 -28.15
N VAL A 47 -2.86 -3.65 -28.00
CA VAL A 47 -3.16 -4.80 -27.14
C VAL A 47 -2.41 -4.67 -25.82
N ALA A 48 -3.12 -4.88 -24.71
CA ALA A 48 -2.54 -4.97 -23.37
C ALA A 48 -3.42 -5.84 -22.46
N TYR A 49 -2.83 -6.35 -21.39
CA TYR A 49 -3.46 -7.21 -20.40
C TYR A 49 -3.25 -6.63 -19.01
N VAL A 50 -4.29 -6.67 -18.18
CA VAL A 50 -4.24 -6.17 -16.80
C VAL A 50 -4.70 -7.27 -15.88
N LEU A 51 -3.86 -7.56 -14.88
CA LEU A 51 -4.17 -8.49 -13.82
C LEU A 51 -4.62 -7.72 -12.58
N ALA A 52 -5.78 -8.07 -12.05
CA ALA A 52 -6.34 -7.49 -10.83
C ALA A 52 -6.09 -8.38 -9.60
N GLU A 53 -6.11 -7.80 -8.40
CA GLU A 53 -5.84 -8.46 -7.12
C GLU A 53 -6.83 -9.58 -6.81
N ASN A 54 -8.07 -9.43 -7.29
CA ASN A 54 -9.09 -10.47 -7.21
C ASN A 54 -8.90 -11.60 -8.25
N GLY A 55 -7.80 -11.61 -9.00
CA GLY A 55 -7.44 -12.64 -9.97
C GLY A 55 -8.18 -12.52 -11.30
N TYR A 56 -8.85 -11.41 -11.58
CA TYR A 56 -9.40 -11.15 -12.91
C TYR A 56 -8.34 -10.67 -13.88
N LEU A 57 -8.36 -11.25 -15.08
CA LEU A 57 -7.55 -10.82 -16.20
C LEU A 57 -8.44 -10.03 -17.17
N PHE A 58 -8.07 -8.78 -17.42
CA PHE A 58 -8.70 -7.93 -18.42
C PHE A 58 -7.78 -7.77 -19.62
N SER A 59 -8.36 -7.62 -20.80
CA SER A 59 -7.62 -7.28 -22.02
C SER A 59 -8.22 -6.08 -22.73
N THR A 60 -7.39 -5.42 -23.51
CA THR A 60 -7.79 -4.39 -24.46
C THR A 60 -7.17 -4.70 -25.82
N SER A 61 -7.84 -4.30 -26.89
CA SER A 61 -7.34 -4.31 -28.27
C SER A 61 -7.38 -2.93 -28.92
N ASN A 62 -7.74 -1.90 -28.15
CA ASN A 62 -7.93 -0.53 -28.62
C ASN A 62 -7.17 0.49 -27.76
N SER A 63 -5.97 0.11 -27.31
CA SER A 63 -5.09 1.02 -26.57
C SER A 63 -5.69 1.49 -25.24
N GLY A 64 -6.45 0.62 -24.57
CA GLY A 64 -7.09 0.88 -23.28
C GLY A 64 -8.35 1.74 -23.36
N ALA A 65 -8.85 2.07 -24.56
CA ALA A 65 -10.10 2.83 -24.67
C ALA A 65 -11.29 2.06 -24.09
N SER A 66 -11.25 0.73 -24.16
CA SER A 66 -12.12 -0.15 -23.39
C SER A 66 -11.40 -1.44 -23.01
N TRP A 67 -11.81 -2.02 -21.88
CA TRP A 67 -11.34 -3.30 -21.37
C TRP A 67 -12.46 -4.32 -21.38
N SER A 68 -12.09 -5.59 -21.54
CA SER A 68 -12.99 -6.73 -21.49
C SER A 68 -12.40 -7.81 -20.61
N LEU A 69 -13.24 -8.48 -19.83
CA LEU A 69 -12.82 -9.60 -19.00
C LEU A 69 -12.41 -10.77 -19.91
N SER A 70 -11.14 -11.19 -19.83
CA SER A 70 -10.59 -12.31 -20.60
C SER A 70 -10.83 -13.65 -19.91
N SER A 71 -10.60 -13.73 -18.60
CA SER A 71 -10.85 -14.93 -17.82
C SER A 71 -11.23 -14.61 -16.37
N THR A 72 -12.00 -15.51 -15.77
CA THR A 72 -12.42 -15.45 -14.37
C THR A 72 -11.62 -16.41 -13.50
N VAL A 73 -10.95 -15.84 -12.50
CA VAL A 73 -10.50 -16.46 -11.24
C VAL A 73 -9.26 -17.35 -11.32
N LEU A 74 -8.12 -16.77 -10.92
CA LEU A 74 -7.16 -17.42 -10.02
C LEU A 74 -7.62 -17.09 -8.59
N GLU A 75 -8.18 -18.04 -7.82
CA GLU A 75 -8.78 -17.75 -6.50
C GLU A 75 -7.78 -17.06 -5.54
N GLN A 76 -8.26 -16.04 -4.80
CA GLN A 76 -7.58 -15.20 -3.78
C GLN A 76 -6.08 -15.41 -3.57
N ILE A 77 -5.28 -14.50 -4.14
CA ILE A 77 -3.83 -14.57 -4.09
C ILE A 77 -3.24 -13.25 -3.59
N ASP A 78 -2.31 -13.36 -2.65
CA ASP A 78 -1.65 -12.22 -1.99
C ASP A 78 -0.66 -11.49 -2.92
N ARG A 79 -0.12 -12.19 -3.95
CA ARG A 79 0.72 -11.62 -5.03
C ARG A 79 0.61 -12.42 -6.33
N GLN A 80 0.21 -11.77 -7.42
CA GLN A 80 0.18 -12.39 -8.75
C GLN A 80 1.21 -11.73 -9.68
N ASN A 81 1.92 -12.55 -10.45
CA ASN A 81 2.82 -12.09 -11.53
C ASN A 81 2.40 -12.72 -12.85
N LEU A 82 2.15 -11.89 -13.86
CA LEU A 82 1.86 -12.27 -15.24
C LEU A 82 3.11 -12.09 -16.11
N VAL A 83 3.37 -13.01 -17.02
CA VAL A 83 4.37 -12.84 -18.08
C VAL A 83 3.83 -13.37 -19.41
N LEU A 84 4.03 -12.58 -20.46
CA LEU A 84 3.67 -12.95 -21.83
C LEU A 84 4.88 -13.58 -22.52
N SER A 85 4.66 -14.57 -23.39
CA SER A 85 5.73 -15.15 -24.20
C SER A 85 6.34 -14.09 -25.13
N THR A 86 7.59 -14.27 -25.53
CA THR A 86 8.25 -13.36 -26.50
C THR A 86 7.70 -13.45 -27.91
N GLY A 87 6.94 -14.50 -28.23
CA GLY A 87 6.21 -14.67 -29.50
C GLY A 87 4.70 -14.56 -29.33
N PHE A 88 4.24 -13.81 -28.32
CA PHE A 88 2.86 -13.77 -27.87
C PHE A 88 1.88 -13.43 -29.01
N SER A 89 2.24 -12.52 -29.91
CA SER A 89 1.36 -12.13 -31.01
C SER A 89 1.03 -13.30 -31.95
N ALA A 90 1.89 -14.32 -32.00
CA ALA A 90 1.70 -15.52 -32.82
C ALA A 90 1.14 -16.72 -32.03
N ASP A 91 1.60 -16.93 -30.79
CA ASP A 91 1.25 -18.13 -30.01
C ASP A 91 0.29 -17.89 -28.84
N GLN A 92 -0.05 -16.63 -28.57
CA GLN A 92 -0.99 -16.19 -27.53
C GLN A 92 -0.69 -16.78 -26.15
N THR A 93 0.58 -17.14 -25.89
CA THR A 93 0.96 -17.91 -24.70
C THR A 93 1.33 -16.97 -23.55
N MET A 94 0.71 -17.17 -22.39
CA MET A 94 1.04 -16.43 -21.17
C MET A 94 1.14 -17.35 -19.96
N TYR A 95 1.85 -16.87 -18.94
CA TYR A 95 2.06 -17.58 -17.69
C TYR A 95 1.75 -16.68 -16.50
N ALA A 96 1.14 -17.26 -15.47
CA ALA A 96 0.88 -16.57 -14.22
C ALA A 96 1.44 -17.35 -13.04
N ALA A 97 2.12 -16.66 -12.12
CA ALA A 97 2.45 -17.19 -10.80
C ALA A 97 1.35 -16.77 -9.80
N ALA A 98 0.91 -17.73 -9.00
CA ALA A 98 -0.08 -17.51 -7.94
C ALA A 98 0.52 -17.82 -6.57
N ARG A 99 -0.07 -17.28 -5.49
CA ARG A 99 0.19 -17.65 -4.09
C ARG A 99 -1.10 -17.68 -3.27
N LEU A 100 -1.60 -18.86 -2.90
CA LEU A 100 -2.72 -18.98 -1.96
C LEU A 100 -2.25 -18.76 -0.52
N GLY A 101 -3.15 -18.23 0.31
CA GLY A 101 -3.02 -18.21 1.77
C GLY A 101 -2.80 -19.62 2.35
N TRP A 102 -2.29 -19.68 3.58
CA TRP A 102 -1.67 -20.86 4.18
C TRP A 102 -2.62 -22.08 4.41
N ASP A 103 -3.91 -22.00 4.04
CA ASP A 103 -4.95 -22.92 4.53
C ASP A 103 -5.75 -23.71 3.47
N ALA A 104 -5.48 -23.61 2.17
CA ALA A 104 -6.22 -24.37 1.16
C ALA A 104 -5.37 -25.34 0.31
N LEU A 105 -5.63 -26.64 0.46
CA LEU A 105 -5.35 -27.74 -0.49
C LEU A 105 -3.96 -28.41 -0.54
N GLY A 106 -3.13 -28.34 0.50
CA GLY A 106 -2.07 -29.35 0.74
C GLY A 106 -1.04 -29.61 -0.37
N GLY A 107 -0.89 -28.68 -1.33
CA GLY A 107 -0.02 -28.85 -2.50
C GLY A 107 0.60 -27.56 -3.05
N GLY A 108 0.49 -26.43 -2.33
CA GLY A 108 1.06 -25.12 -2.68
C GLY A 108 0.53 -24.53 -4.00
N PRO A 109 0.81 -23.25 -4.30
CA PRO A 109 0.40 -22.61 -5.54
C PRO A 109 1.30 -23.06 -6.72
N GLY A 110 1.53 -22.30 -7.80
CA GLY A 110 2.34 -22.78 -8.93
C GLY A 110 2.34 -21.85 -10.15
N VAL A 111 2.87 -22.33 -11.28
CA VAL A 111 2.77 -21.63 -12.57
C VAL A 111 1.51 -22.09 -13.28
N PHE A 112 0.73 -21.15 -13.82
CA PHE A 112 -0.45 -21.40 -14.66
C PHE A 112 -0.13 -20.95 -16.07
N LYS A 113 -0.68 -21.63 -17.07
CA LYS A 113 -0.43 -21.34 -18.49
C LYS A 113 -1.74 -21.19 -19.25
N SER A 114 -1.79 -20.20 -20.13
CA SER A 114 -2.80 -20.05 -21.18
C SER A 114 -2.10 -20.06 -22.55
N THR A 115 -2.79 -20.55 -23.57
CA THR A 115 -2.38 -20.52 -24.99
C THR A 115 -3.42 -19.86 -25.89
N ASP A 116 -4.38 -19.16 -25.29
CA ASP A 116 -5.53 -18.54 -25.95
C ASP A 116 -5.71 -17.09 -25.48
N ALA A 117 -4.59 -16.41 -25.22
CA ALA A 117 -4.55 -15.01 -24.80
C ALA A 117 -5.31 -14.76 -23.48
N GLY A 118 -5.25 -15.74 -22.57
CA GLY A 118 -5.88 -15.65 -21.26
C GLY A 118 -7.39 -15.86 -21.28
N GLY A 119 -7.93 -16.58 -22.28
CA GLY A 119 -9.32 -17.08 -22.26
C GLY A 119 -9.50 -18.19 -21.22
N ASP A 120 -8.54 -19.11 -21.16
CA ASP A 120 -8.41 -20.14 -20.13
C ASP A 120 -7.01 -20.10 -19.49
N LEU A 121 -6.95 -19.65 -18.23
CA LEU A 121 -5.73 -19.59 -17.41
C LEU A 121 -5.76 -20.68 -16.30
N GLY A 122 -6.40 -21.83 -16.53
CA GLY A 122 -6.61 -22.86 -15.52
C GLY A 122 -5.55 -23.97 -15.45
N ALA A 123 -4.69 -24.12 -16.46
CA ALA A 123 -3.78 -25.27 -16.54
C ALA A 123 -2.53 -25.08 -15.67
N ARG A 124 -2.57 -25.63 -14.44
CA ARG A 124 -1.43 -25.65 -13.50
C ARG A 124 -0.26 -26.49 -14.04
N GLN A 125 0.91 -25.86 -14.14
CA GLN A 125 2.18 -26.37 -14.68
C GLN A 125 3.22 -26.53 -13.57
N VAL A 126 3.22 -27.67 -12.88
CA VAL A 126 4.15 -27.93 -11.75
C VAL A 126 4.87 -29.28 -11.83
N THR A 127 4.74 -29.99 -12.95
CA THR A 127 5.37 -31.31 -13.12
C THR A 127 6.89 -31.19 -13.01
N GLY A 128 7.49 -31.93 -12.07
CA GLY A 128 8.94 -31.93 -11.85
C GLY A 128 9.46 -30.81 -10.93
N MET A 129 8.62 -29.87 -10.51
CA MET A 129 9.01 -28.85 -9.53
C MET A 129 9.27 -29.50 -8.16
N SER A 130 10.36 -29.10 -7.51
CA SER A 130 10.67 -29.51 -6.14
C SER A 130 9.85 -28.70 -5.11
N ASP A 131 9.54 -27.45 -5.44
CA ASP A 131 8.74 -26.55 -4.62
C ASP A 131 7.70 -25.79 -5.48
N PRO A 132 6.40 -26.06 -5.30
CA PRO A 132 5.36 -25.41 -6.07
C PRO A 132 5.03 -23.98 -5.60
N HIS A 133 5.64 -23.47 -4.53
CA HIS A 133 5.39 -22.11 -4.07
C HIS A 133 6.14 -21.08 -4.92
N VAL A 134 5.53 -20.62 -6.00
CA VAL A 134 6.16 -19.70 -6.96
C VAL A 134 5.85 -18.25 -6.60
N TRP A 135 6.88 -17.42 -6.45
CA TRP A 135 6.76 -15.97 -6.26
C TRP A 135 6.76 -15.18 -7.55
N LYS A 136 7.63 -15.56 -8.49
CA LYS A 136 7.83 -14.85 -9.75
C LYS A 136 8.13 -15.86 -10.85
N VAL A 137 7.56 -15.63 -12.02
CA VAL A 137 7.93 -16.37 -13.23
C VAL A 137 8.43 -15.37 -14.27
N ILE A 138 9.57 -15.66 -14.88
CA ILE A 138 10.12 -14.85 -15.98
C ILE A 138 10.33 -15.73 -17.21
N ALA A 139 9.97 -15.21 -18.37
CA ALA A 139 10.21 -15.84 -19.66
C ALA A 139 11.51 -15.32 -20.27
N SER A 140 12.21 -16.18 -21.01
CA SER A 140 13.37 -15.77 -21.80
C SER A 140 12.98 -14.62 -22.73
N PRO A 141 13.80 -13.54 -22.81
CA PRO A 141 13.55 -12.39 -23.69
C PRO A 141 13.83 -12.70 -25.18
N ASP A 142 14.45 -13.85 -25.48
CA ASP A 142 14.73 -14.29 -26.84
C ASP A 142 13.64 -15.22 -27.39
N ALA A 143 13.16 -14.93 -28.61
CA ALA A 143 12.13 -15.71 -29.29
C ALA A 143 12.58 -17.14 -29.64
N ALA A 144 13.88 -17.38 -29.91
CA ALA A 144 14.44 -18.70 -30.14
C ALA A 144 14.43 -19.56 -28.86
N LEU A 145 14.41 -18.92 -27.69
CA LEU A 145 14.33 -19.56 -26.38
C LEU A 145 12.98 -19.35 -25.69
N LYS A 146 11.91 -19.06 -26.43
CA LYS A 146 10.57 -18.79 -25.87
C LYS A 146 9.98 -19.89 -24.97
N SER A 147 10.50 -21.11 -25.08
CA SER A 147 10.13 -22.25 -24.21
C SER A 147 10.91 -22.29 -22.89
N THR A 148 11.84 -21.35 -22.68
CA THR A 148 12.66 -21.27 -21.46
C THR A 148 12.05 -20.29 -20.48
N LEU A 149 11.75 -20.77 -19.26
CA LEU A 149 11.28 -19.94 -18.16
C LEU A 149 12.05 -20.26 -16.88
N LEU A 150 12.09 -19.28 -15.98
CA LEU A 150 12.57 -19.43 -14.62
C LEU A 150 11.43 -19.10 -13.66
N ALA A 151 11.26 -19.93 -12.63
CA ALA A 151 10.34 -19.70 -11.53
C ALA A 151 11.14 -19.58 -10.24
N LEU A 152 10.90 -18.49 -9.50
CA LEU A 152 11.47 -18.26 -8.18
C LEU A 152 10.54 -18.86 -7.11
N THR A 153 11.07 -19.70 -6.23
CA THR A 153 10.31 -20.46 -5.20
C THR A 153 10.90 -20.31 -3.79
N ASN A 154 10.33 -20.96 -2.75
CA ASN A 154 10.83 -20.79 -1.36
C ASN A 154 12.18 -21.49 -1.26
N SER A 155 12.36 -22.51 -2.09
CA SER A 155 13.46 -23.45 -2.06
C SER A 155 14.55 -23.12 -3.09
N GLY A 156 14.34 -22.10 -3.95
CA GLY A 156 15.34 -21.64 -4.91
C GLY A 156 14.74 -21.33 -6.28
N ILE A 157 15.44 -21.77 -7.33
CA ILE A 157 15.07 -21.47 -8.72
C ILE A 157 14.74 -22.76 -9.45
N GLU A 158 13.57 -22.79 -10.07
CA GLU A 158 13.11 -23.85 -10.96
C GLU A 158 13.22 -23.38 -12.42
N LYS A 159 13.66 -24.25 -13.32
CA LYS A 159 13.84 -23.96 -14.75
C LYS A 159 13.08 -24.95 -15.61
N THR A 160 12.46 -24.44 -16.67
CA THR A 160 11.88 -25.23 -17.77
C THR A 160 12.51 -24.80 -19.09
N THR A 161 12.56 -25.72 -20.06
CA THR A 161 12.95 -25.46 -21.45
C THR A 161 11.91 -25.98 -22.45
N ASP A 162 10.77 -26.46 -21.96
CA ASP A 162 9.68 -27.04 -22.73
C ASP A 162 8.36 -26.28 -22.49
N ALA A 163 8.47 -24.98 -22.22
CA ALA A 163 7.35 -24.05 -22.09
C ALA A 163 6.43 -24.38 -20.90
N GLY A 164 7.02 -24.86 -19.80
CA GLY A 164 6.36 -25.15 -18.53
C GLY A 164 5.84 -26.58 -18.38
N VAL A 165 6.06 -27.46 -19.36
CA VAL A 165 5.56 -28.84 -19.31
C VAL A 165 6.29 -29.64 -18.24
N THR A 166 7.62 -29.49 -18.14
CA THR A 166 8.43 -30.04 -17.06
C THR A 166 9.38 -29.00 -16.48
N TRP A 167 9.64 -29.12 -15.18
CA TRP A 167 10.51 -28.25 -14.42
C TRP A 167 11.62 -29.05 -13.75
N SER A 168 12.74 -28.37 -13.51
CA SER A 168 13.88 -28.93 -12.78
C SER A 168 14.59 -27.84 -11.99
N SER A 169 15.05 -28.19 -10.79
CA SER A 169 15.74 -27.25 -9.92
C SER A 169 17.16 -27.02 -10.41
N ILE A 170 17.57 -25.75 -10.42
CA ILE A 170 18.95 -25.36 -10.71
C ILE A 170 19.64 -24.89 -9.42
N PRO A 171 20.98 -24.87 -9.36
CA PRO A 171 21.70 -24.36 -8.19
C PRO A 171 21.21 -22.97 -7.78
N SER A 172 20.80 -22.82 -6.51
CA SER A 172 20.45 -21.53 -5.93
C SER A 172 21.62 -20.97 -5.12
N PRO A 173 22.05 -19.71 -5.36
CA PRO A 173 23.18 -19.13 -4.65
C PRO A 173 22.84 -18.63 -3.24
N ASP A 174 21.56 -18.48 -2.93
CA ASP A 174 21.03 -17.96 -1.67
C ASP A 174 19.64 -18.57 -1.41
N SER A 175 19.27 -18.73 -0.15
CA SER A 175 17.92 -19.20 0.24
C SER A 175 16.90 -18.06 0.38
N SER A 176 17.34 -16.82 0.24
CA SER A 176 16.53 -15.62 0.47
C SER A 176 16.37 -14.76 -0.78
N LEU A 177 16.38 -15.40 -1.96
CA LEU A 177 16.18 -14.73 -3.23
C LEU A 177 14.80 -14.04 -3.31
N ILE A 178 14.76 -12.84 -3.90
CA ILE A 178 13.55 -12.01 -3.98
C ILE A 178 13.20 -11.55 -5.39
N ASP A 179 14.18 -11.47 -6.30
CA ASP A 179 13.91 -11.13 -7.69
C ASP A 179 14.85 -11.84 -8.68
N LEU A 180 14.39 -11.95 -9.93
CA LEU A 180 15.13 -12.49 -11.08
C LEU A 180 14.99 -11.57 -12.30
N ALA A 181 16.06 -11.43 -13.08
CA ALA A 181 16.08 -10.70 -14.34
C ALA A 181 17.03 -11.32 -15.37
N PHE A 182 16.53 -11.57 -16.58
CA PHE A 182 17.36 -12.03 -17.71
C PHE A 182 18.19 -10.89 -18.32
N SER A 183 19.37 -11.23 -18.83
CA SER A 183 20.00 -10.45 -19.89
C SER A 183 19.12 -10.49 -21.15
N PRO A 184 18.87 -9.36 -21.84
CA PRO A 184 18.22 -9.37 -23.15
C PRO A 184 18.92 -10.26 -24.18
N ALA A 185 20.24 -10.49 -24.02
CA ALA A 185 21.04 -11.35 -24.88
C ALA A 185 21.21 -12.78 -24.33
N TYR A 186 20.32 -13.24 -23.44
CA TYR A 186 20.41 -14.54 -22.76
C TYR A 186 20.67 -15.73 -23.70
N ALA A 187 20.13 -15.71 -24.91
CA ALA A 187 20.39 -16.79 -25.88
C ALA A 187 21.87 -16.93 -26.27
N ILE A 188 22.63 -15.84 -26.19
CA ILE A 188 24.05 -15.78 -26.55
C ILE A 188 24.92 -15.87 -25.29
N ASP A 189 24.61 -15.06 -24.27
CA ASP A 189 25.47 -14.89 -23.10
C ASP A 189 25.10 -15.78 -21.90
N GLN A 190 23.94 -16.44 -21.96
CA GLN A 190 23.38 -17.27 -20.89
C GLN A 190 23.35 -16.56 -19.52
N THR A 191 23.23 -15.23 -19.53
CA THR A 191 23.35 -14.37 -18.35
C THR A 191 22.01 -14.00 -17.74
N PHE A 192 21.91 -14.13 -16.43
CA PHE A 192 20.79 -13.59 -15.66
C PHE A 192 21.21 -13.31 -14.21
N PHE A 193 20.40 -12.50 -13.56
CA PHE A 193 20.65 -11.95 -12.24
C PHE A 193 19.60 -12.42 -11.24
N ALA A 194 20.01 -12.52 -9.99
CA ALA A 194 19.13 -12.77 -8.86
C ALA A 194 19.48 -11.83 -7.71
N SER A 195 18.49 -11.28 -7.03
CA SER A 195 18.69 -10.48 -5.81
C SER A 195 18.24 -11.24 -4.57
N ALA A 196 18.81 -10.94 -3.41
CA ALA A 196 18.49 -11.61 -2.16
C ALA A 196 18.31 -10.62 -0.99
N ASN A 197 17.45 -10.98 -0.03
CA ASN A 197 17.25 -10.22 1.23
C ASN A 197 18.54 -10.06 2.04
N SER A 198 19.53 -10.93 1.83
CA SER A 198 20.88 -10.82 2.38
C SER A 198 21.65 -9.56 1.95
N GLY A 199 21.09 -8.77 1.01
CA GLY A 199 21.73 -7.58 0.45
C GLY A 199 22.73 -7.89 -0.64
N ARG A 200 22.54 -9.03 -1.33
CA ARG A 200 23.44 -9.50 -2.39
C ARG A 200 22.73 -9.52 -3.73
N ILE A 201 23.49 -9.20 -4.78
CA ILE A 201 23.12 -9.48 -6.17
C ILE A 201 24.01 -10.62 -6.67
N TYR A 202 23.40 -11.62 -7.28
CA TYR A 202 24.07 -12.76 -7.88
C TYR A 202 23.94 -12.70 -9.40
N ARG A 203 25.01 -13.07 -10.09
CA ARG A 203 25.06 -13.18 -11.56
C ARG A 203 25.44 -14.61 -11.94
N SER A 204 24.67 -15.20 -12.84
CA SER A 204 25.06 -16.39 -13.59
C SER A 204 25.39 -15.98 -15.02
N THR A 205 26.38 -16.63 -15.64
CA THR A 205 26.77 -16.44 -17.06
C THR A 205 26.78 -17.79 -17.81
N ASN A 206 26.12 -18.80 -17.25
CA ASN A 206 26.11 -20.16 -17.78
C ASN A 206 24.74 -20.84 -17.57
N GLY A 207 23.66 -20.05 -17.65
CA GLY A 207 22.30 -20.57 -17.62
C GLY A 207 21.90 -21.15 -16.26
N GLY A 208 22.60 -20.76 -15.19
CA GLY A 208 22.26 -21.06 -13.81
C GLY A 208 23.07 -22.20 -13.19
N ALA A 209 24.06 -22.73 -13.91
CA ALA A 209 24.90 -23.81 -13.40
C ALA A 209 25.84 -23.36 -12.27
N SER A 210 26.26 -22.08 -12.28
CA SER A 210 27.03 -21.47 -11.19
C SER A 210 26.76 -19.97 -11.09
N TRP A 211 27.13 -19.39 -9.94
CA TRP A 211 26.83 -18.02 -9.57
C TRP A 211 28.04 -17.29 -8.98
N THR A 212 28.15 -16.01 -9.29
CA THR A 212 29.05 -15.07 -8.61
C THR A 212 28.19 -14.07 -7.85
N GLY A 213 28.48 -13.83 -6.57
CA GLY A 213 27.70 -12.92 -5.73
C GLY A 213 28.46 -11.65 -5.37
N PHE A 214 27.80 -10.52 -5.50
CA PHE A 214 28.31 -9.17 -5.27
C PHE A 214 27.49 -8.47 -4.18
N ASP A 215 28.08 -7.45 -3.56
CA ASP A 215 27.41 -6.62 -2.56
C ASP A 215 26.49 -5.62 -3.29
N ALA A 216 25.22 -5.54 -2.88
CA ALA A 216 24.24 -4.57 -3.40
C ALA A 216 24.37 -3.18 -2.75
N LEU A 217 25.35 -3.00 -1.84
CA LEU A 217 25.54 -1.83 -0.98
C LEU A 217 24.35 -1.55 -0.04
N ARG A 218 23.42 -2.52 0.09
CA ARG A 218 22.21 -2.38 0.90
C ARG A 218 21.52 -3.73 1.16
N TRP A 219 20.79 -3.81 2.27
CA TRP A 219 19.80 -4.87 2.53
C TRP A 219 18.52 -4.69 1.69
N ASP A 220 17.94 -5.81 1.24
CA ASP A 220 16.65 -5.92 0.53
C ASP A 220 16.55 -5.22 -0.87
N PRO A 221 17.40 -5.58 -1.85
CA PRO A 221 17.28 -5.16 -3.27
C PRO A 221 16.09 -5.83 -3.97
N ARG A 222 14.87 -5.33 -3.73
CA ARG A 222 13.60 -5.95 -4.15
C ARG A 222 13.35 -6.05 -5.65
N PHE A 223 13.96 -5.18 -6.44
CA PHE A 223 13.71 -5.13 -7.87
C PHE A 223 15.02 -5.04 -8.63
N LEU A 224 15.15 -5.85 -9.67
CA LEU A 224 16.25 -5.87 -10.61
C LEU A 224 15.77 -5.52 -12.01
N ALA A 225 16.52 -4.67 -12.70
CA ALA A 225 16.25 -4.33 -14.08
C ALA A 225 17.57 -4.29 -14.88
N VAL A 226 17.57 -4.96 -16.02
CA VAL A 226 18.75 -5.08 -16.90
C VAL A 226 18.50 -4.22 -18.15
N SER A 227 19.49 -3.41 -18.53
CA SER A 227 19.39 -2.53 -19.70
C SER A 227 19.02 -3.32 -20.96
N PRO A 228 18.11 -2.82 -21.83
CA PRO A 228 17.85 -3.41 -23.14
C PRO A 228 19.11 -3.53 -24.02
N ASP A 229 20.12 -2.70 -23.77
CA ASP A 229 21.40 -2.67 -24.48
C ASP A 229 22.55 -3.27 -23.65
N TYR A 230 22.21 -4.14 -22.69
CA TYR A 230 23.16 -4.73 -21.74
C TYR A 230 24.36 -5.44 -22.39
N SER A 231 24.19 -5.96 -23.61
CA SER A 231 25.30 -6.55 -24.39
C SER A 231 26.42 -5.55 -24.70
N ASN A 232 26.10 -4.25 -24.73
CA ASN A 232 27.04 -3.16 -25.02
C ASN A 232 27.35 -2.32 -23.77
N ASP A 233 26.35 -1.97 -22.97
CA ASP A 233 26.51 -1.03 -21.85
C ASP A 233 26.73 -1.69 -20.48
N HIS A 234 26.46 -2.99 -20.38
CA HIS A 234 26.55 -3.78 -19.14
C HIS A 234 25.80 -3.16 -17.95
N GLU A 235 24.77 -2.36 -18.23
CA GLU A 235 24.02 -1.64 -17.21
C GLU A 235 22.97 -2.51 -16.54
N VAL A 236 22.99 -2.46 -15.21
CA VAL A 236 22.01 -3.12 -14.34
C VAL A 236 21.60 -2.13 -13.26
N TYR A 237 20.32 -2.13 -12.92
CA TYR A 237 19.75 -1.29 -11.88
C TYR A 237 19.08 -2.16 -10.84
N HIS A 238 19.15 -1.74 -9.59
CA HIS A 238 18.29 -2.28 -8.54
C HIS A 238 17.71 -1.18 -7.67
N GLY A 239 16.61 -1.49 -7.00
CA GLY A 239 15.94 -0.57 -6.10
C GLY A 239 14.96 -1.26 -5.16
N GLY A 240 14.22 -0.45 -4.40
CA GLY A 240 13.25 -0.93 -3.42
C GLY A 240 13.75 -0.92 -1.97
N GLY A 241 12.90 -1.38 -1.05
CA GLY A 241 13.11 -1.30 0.40
C GLY A 241 12.62 0.03 1.00
N TRP A 242 12.85 0.23 2.31
CA TRP A 242 12.26 1.30 3.12
C TRP A 242 12.84 2.73 2.90
N ASN A 243 13.59 3.02 1.82
CA ASN A 243 14.24 4.33 1.67
C ASN A 243 14.41 4.88 0.23
N ASP A 244 13.71 4.33 -0.76
CA ASP A 244 13.61 4.87 -2.14
C ASP A 244 14.91 5.06 -2.90
N THR A 245 15.90 4.23 -2.60
CA THR A 245 17.20 4.31 -3.27
C THR A 245 17.23 3.42 -4.51
N VAL A 246 17.66 4.00 -5.63
CA VAL A 246 18.01 3.30 -6.87
C VAL A 246 19.52 3.24 -6.94
N TYR A 247 20.04 2.08 -7.31
CA TYR A 247 21.46 1.86 -7.55
C TYR A 247 21.67 1.47 -9.00
N ARG A 248 22.78 1.92 -9.56
CA ARG A 248 23.21 1.64 -10.92
C ARG A 248 24.58 0.99 -10.92
N SER A 249 24.70 -0.06 -11.71
CA SER A 249 25.93 -0.73 -12.09
C SER A 249 26.21 -0.48 -13.57
N THR A 250 27.48 -0.37 -13.94
CA THR A 250 27.95 -0.30 -15.34
C THR A 250 28.93 -1.44 -15.69
N ASP A 251 29.07 -2.42 -14.79
CA ASP A 251 30.00 -3.55 -14.93
C ASP A 251 29.31 -4.90 -14.63
N SER A 252 28.05 -5.02 -15.07
CA SER A 252 27.25 -6.24 -14.92
C SER A 252 27.04 -6.66 -13.47
N GLY A 253 26.74 -5.71 -12.58
CA GLY A 253 26.37 -5.90 -11.19
C GLY A 253 27.54 -6.14 -10.24
N ALA A 254 28.78 -5.92 -10.68
CA ALA A 254 29.96 -6.15 -9.86
C ALA A 254 30.23 -5.00 -8.89
N THR A 255 29.98 -3.76 -9.32
CA THR A 255 30.04 -2.56 -8.48
C THR A 255 28.80 -1.68 -8.69
N TRP A 256 28.40 -0.99 -7.61
CA TRP A 256 27.17 -0.22 -7.57
C TRP A 256 27.44 1.22 -7.16
N THR A 257 26.68 2.13 -7.74
CA THR A 257 26.66 3.55 -7.38
C THR A 257 25.24 4.00 -7.14
N GLN A 258 25.02 4.83 -6.12
CA GLN A 258 23.70 5.37 -5.85
C GLN A 258 23.28 6.32 -6.99
N ALA A 259 22.07 6.14 -7.49
CA ALA A 259 21.48 6.83 -8.64
C ALA A 259 20.10 7.41 -8.26
N SER A 260 20.06 8.20 -7.18
CA SER A 260 18.80 8.68 -6.56
C SER A 260 18.62 10.19 -6.55
N THR A 261 19.49 10.97 -7.20
CA THR A 261 19.38 12.44 -7.16
C THR A 261 18.07 12.91 -7.80
N GLY A 262 17.24 13.60 -7.03
CA GLY A 262 15.92 14.08 -7.49
C GLY A 262 14.77 13.09 -7.29
N LEU A 263 15.03 11.88 -6.77
CA LEU A 263 13.95 11.01 -6.30
C LEU A 263 13.43 11.52 -4.95
N PRO A 264 12.11 11.67 -4.80
CA PRO A 264 11.51 11.97 -3.51
C PRO A 264 11.58 10.75 -2.58
N GLY A 265 11.84 10.98 -1.30
CA GLY A 265 11.80 9.93 -0.27
C GLY A 265 10.38 9.55 0.16
N TRP A 266 9.41 9.56 -0.77
CA TRP A 266 8.05 9.04 -0.55
C TRP A 266 7.63 8.05 -1.64
N LEU A 267 8.51 7.69 -2.59
CA LEU A 267 8.33 6.55 -3.50
C LEU A 267 8.34 5.18 -2.74
N HIS A 268 8.15 5.22 -1.42
CA HIS A 268 8.08 4.08 -0.52
C HIS A 268 6.91 3.17 -0.88
N ASP A 269 7.11 1.89 -0.56
CA ASP A 269 6.12 0.80 -0.49
C ASP A 269 6.12 -0.23 -1.65
N ALA A 270 5.61 -1.42 -1.35
CA ALA A 270 5.68 -2.65 -2.12
C ALA A 270 4.97 -2.53 -3.47
N GLY A 271 5.70 -2.04 -4.47
CA GLY A 271 5.31 -2.02 -5.88
C GLY A 271 6.33 -1.34 -6.80
N SER A 272 7.61 -1.28 -6.40
CA SER A 272 8.61 -0.40 -7.02
C SER A 272 9.27 -0.98 -8.28
N GLY A 273 8.67 -0.84 -9.46
CA GLY A 273 9.29 -1.29 -10.73
C GLY A 273 10.30 -0.29 -11.31
N ILE A 274 11.33 -0.78 -12.01
CA ILE A 274 12.16 0.02 -12.93
C ILE A 274 11.81 -0.41 -14.37
N VAL A 275 11.49 0.55 -15.22
CA VAL A 275 11.11 0.30 -16.63
C VAL A 275 11.97 1.16 -17.55
N PHE A 276 12.59 0.54 -18.56
CA PHE A 276 13.39 1.25 -19.55
C PHE A 276 12.54 1.72 -20.74
N SER A 277 12.95 2.84 -21.34
CA SER A 277 12.52 3.19 -22.69
C SER A 277 12.96 2.10 -23.67
N PRO A 278 12.14 1.72 -24.67
CA PRO A 278 12.59 0.85 -25.75
C PRO A 278 13.81 1.42 -26.50
N ALA A 279 14.02 2.75 -26.44
CA ALA A 279 15.16 3.43 -27.04
C ALA A 279 16.26 3.81 -26.03
N PHE A 280 16.28 3.16 -24.85
CA PHE A 280 17.19 3.45 -23.72
C PHE A 280 18.66 3.63 -24.12
N ALA A 281 19.16 2.81 -25.04
CA ALA A 281 20.52 2.90 -25.57
C ALA A 281 20.85 4.32 -26.06
N SER A 282 19.89 4.94 -26.75
CA SER A 282 20.03 6.25 -27.39
C SER A 282 19.50 7.43 -26.57
N ASP A 283 18.43 7.22 -25.80
CA ASP A 283 17.75 8.29 -25.07
C ASP A 283 18.03 8.31 -23.56
N GLY A 284 18.71 7.28 -23.04
CA GLY A 284 19.02 7.12 -21.62
C GLY A 284 17.80 7.16 -20.70
N THR A 285 16.59 6.95 -21.22
CA THR A 285 15.35 7.23 -20.52
C THR A 285 14.82 5.99 -19.79
N LEU A 286 14.52 6.15 -18.51
CA LEU A 286 13.94 5.10 -17.66
C LEU A 286 13.00 5.72 -16.62
N TRP A 287 12.10 4.90 -16.09
CA TRP A 287 11.14 5.27 -15.07
C TRP A 287 11.29 4.39 -13.85
N VAL A 288 11.05 4.98 -12.68
CA VAL A 288 10.70 4.27 -11.47
C VAL A 288 9.23 4.49 -11.19
N VAL A 289 8.52 3.41 -10.88
CA VAL A 289 7.09 3.43 -10.58
C VAL A 289 6.90 2.82 -9.21
N SER A 290 6.09 3.43 -8.35
CA SER A 290 5.67 2.92 -7.04
C SER A 290 4.16 3.10 -6.88
N VAL A 291 3.61 2.58 -5.80
CA VAL A 291 2.22 2.88 -5.40
C VAL A 291 2.02 4.39 -5.13
N SER A 292 3.06 5.09 -4.70
CA SER A 292 3.04 6.50 -4.30
C SER A 292 3.24 7.50 -5.44
N GLY A 293 3.58 7.00 -6.64
CA GLY A 293 3.86 7.84 -7.81
C GLY A 293 4.99 7.31 -8.67
N MET A 294 5.45 8.13 -9.61
CA MET A 294 6.42 7.78 -10.63
C MET A 294 7.36 8.94 -10.94
N ALA A 295 8.63 8.61 -11.12
CA ALA A 295 9.66 9.53 -11.60
C ALA A 295 10.33 9.00 -12.86
N ARG A 296 10.82 9.93 -13.69
CA ARG A 296 11.52 9.68 -14.95
C ARG A 296 12.94 10.21 -14.84
N SER A 297 13.89 9.48 -15.37
CA SER A 297 15.22 9.99 -15.71
C SER A 297 15.39 9.93 -17.23
N THR A 298 16.04 10.94 -17.80
CA THR A 298 16.43 11.01 -19.22
C THR A 298 17.94 10.95 -19.40
N ASN A 299 18.67 10.58 -18.34
CA ASN A 299 20.12 10.58 -18.27
C ASN A 299 20.67 9.37 -17.52
N ARG A 300 20.10 8.18 -17.78
CA ARG A 300 20.55 6.89 -17.24
C ARG A 300 20.61 6.88 -15.70
N GLY A 301 19.59 7.47 -15.07
CA GLY A 301 19.40 7.47 -13.61
C GLY A 301 20.24 8.50 -12.85
N ALA A 302 20.99 9.36 -13.54
CA ALA A 302 21.82 10.37 -12.87
C ALA A 302 20.96 11.43 -12.14
N THR A 303 19.87 11.88 -12.75
CA THR A 303 18.87 12.72 -12.10
C THR A 303 17.46 12.30 -12.46
N TRP A 304 16.52 12.55 -11.56
CA TRP A 304 15.12 12.19 -11.71
C TRP A 304 14.20 13.40 -11.63
N GLU A 305 13.15 13.37 -12.45
CA GLU A 305 12.04 14.30 -12.48
C GLU A 305 10.77 13.55 -12.08
N VAL A 306 10.04 14.07 -11.09
CA VAL A 306 8.76 13.49 -10.68
C VAL A 306 7.73 13.81 -11.75
N MET A 307 7.19 12.77 -12.40
CA MET A 307 6.25 12.90 -13.52
C MET A 307 4.81 12.88 -13.06
N ARG A 308 4.53 11.98 -12.12
CA ARG A 308 3.24 11.88 -11.44
C ARG A 308 3.56 11.62 -9.99
N SER A 309 3.15 12.55 -9.16
CA SER A 309 3.03 12.27 -7.75
C SER A 309 1.56 11.99 -7.50
N LEU A 310 1.23 10.86 -6.87
CA LEU A 310 -0.10 10.74 -6.24
C LEU A 310 -0.22 11.66 -5.01
N HIS A 311 0.87 12.36 -4.69
CA HIS A 311 0.97 13.34 -3.62
C HIS A 311 1.17 14.75 -4.21
N SER A 312 0.33 15.73 -3.89
CA SER A 312 0.56 17.10 -4.36
C SER A 312 1.96 17.61 -3.94
N PRO A 313 2.61 18.52 -4.70
CA PRO A 313 3.81 19.22 -4.21
C PRO A 313 3.42 20.10 -3.00
N GLY A 314 3.43 19.51 -1.80
CA GLY A 314 3.07 20.13 -0.53
C GLY A 314 4.21 20.08 0.48
N ASN A 315 4.02 20.79 1.60
CA ASN A 315 4.99 20.83 2.70
C ASN A 315 5.22 19.43 3.28
N THR A 316 6.39 19.17 3.88
CA THR A 316 6.65 17.91 4.59
C THR A 316 5.88 17.78 5.90
N GLN A 317 5.32 18.87 6.42
CA GLN A 317 4.39 18.96 7.55
C GLN A 317 3.52 20.21 7.30
N GLY A 318 2.24 20.21 7.67
CA GLY A 318 1.37 21.37 7.47
C GLY A 318 1.64 22.50 8.46
N ILE A 319 1.17 22.36 9.70
CA ILE A 319 1.39 23.32 10.78
C ILE A 319 2.16 22.63 11.90
N VAL A 320 3.25 23.25 12.38
CA VAL A 320 4.09 22.70 13.45
C VAL A 320 4.17 23.69 14.61
N ILE A 321 3.82 23.24 15.82
CA ILE A 321 4.08 23.93 17.08
C ILE A 321 5.12 23.10 17.84
N ARG A 322 6.22 23.75 18.20
CA ARG A 322 7.42 23.10 18.75
C ARG A 322 8.16 24.01 19.72
N ASP A 323 9.28 23.51 20.24
CA ASP A 323 10.23 24.27 21.06
C ASP A 323 9.59 24.92 22.30
N GLY A 324 8.62 24.22 22.92
CA GLY A 324 7.94 24.68 24.13
C GLY A 324 6.92 25.80 23.93
N ALA A 325 6.46 26.02 22.70
CA ALA A 325 5.42 27.01 22.42
C ALA A 325 4.07 26.57 23.01
N GLU A 326 3.47 27.43 23.84
CA GLU A 326 2.21 27.14 24.52
C GLU A 326 1.14 28.20 24.19
N GLN A 327 -0.14 27.87 24.45
CA GLN A 327 -1.29 28.78 24.37
C GLN A 327 -1.57 29.37 22.98
N ASN A 328 -1.22 28.64 21.92
CA ASN A 328 -1.53 29.03 20.54
C ASN A 328 -2.86 28.44 20.09
N THR A 329 -3.45 29.03 19.05
CA THR A 329 -4.70 28.53 18.45
C THR A 329 -4.51 28.34 16.96
N ILE A 330 -4.76 27.12 16.49
CA ILE A 330 -5.00 26.79 15.08
C ILE A 330 -6.51 26.87 14.89
N GLY A 331 -6.96 28.08 14.49
CA GLY A 331 -8.37 28.43 14.37
C GLY A 331 -9.07 27.79 13.17
N PRO A 332 -10.34 28.13 12.94
CA PRO A 332 -11.15 27.48 11.91
C PRO A 332 -10.71 27.81 10.49
N ASP A 333 -11.30 27.09 9.53
CA ASP A 333 -11.25 27.33 8.08
C ASP A 333 -9.90 27.07 7.40
N ASN A 334 -8.93 26.44 8.10
CA ASN A 334 -7.75 25.93 7.41
C ASN A 334 -8.05 24.60 6.72
N VAL A 335 -7.59 24.47 5.47
CA VAL A 335 -7.57 23.22 4.71
C VAL A 335 -6.14 22.69 4.67
N ILE A 336 -5.90 21.51 5.23
CA ILE A 336 -4.57 21.00 5.56
C ILE A 336 -4.36 19.62 4.90
N GLY A 337 -3.66 19.60 3.77
CA GLY A 337 -3.18 18.39 3.08
C GLY A 337 -1.71 18.52 2.68
N ASN A 338 -0.85 17.60 3.13
CA ASN A 338 0.61 17.73 3.10
C ASN A 338 1.33 16.38 2.89
N ASN A 339 2.63 16.44 2.60
CA ASN A 339 3.50 15.28 2.39
C ASN A 339 4.05 14.65 3.68
N GLY A 340 3.47 14.98 4.84
CA GLY A 340 3.72 14.36 6.14
C GLY A 340 2.48 14.47 7.00
N ASN A 341 2.58 14.91 8.26
CA ASN A 341 1.39 15.13 9.07
C ASN A 341 0.73 16.47 8.72
N GLY A 342 -0.59 16.55 8.94
CA GLY A 342 -1.33 17.80 8.77
C GLY A 342 -0.92 18.83 9.82
N VAL A 343 -1.02 18.47 11.10
CA VAL A 343 -0.55 19.31 12.22
C VAL A 343 0.33 18.50 13.15
N VAL A 344 1.40 19.12 13.65
CA VAL A 344 2.31 18.53 14.64
C VAL A 344 2.38 19.41 15.88
N LEU A 345 2.09 18.84 17.05
CA LEU A 345 2.42 19.40 18.35
C LEU A 345 3.51 18.52 18.99
N GLU A 346 4.75 19.01 19.02
CA GLU A 346 5.89 18.24 19.52
C GLU A 346 5.85 18.01 21.04
N SER A 347 6.80 17.21 21.54
CA SER A 347 7.06 17.09 22.98
C SER A 347 7.30 18.46 23.63
N ASN A 348 6.93 18.60 24.90
CA ASN A 348 6.95 19.84 25.70
C ASN A 348 6.09 21.01 25.19
N VAL A 349 5.19 20.78 24.22
CA VAL A 349 4.24 21.79 23.74
C VAL A 349 2.90 21.57 24.43
N GLY A 350 2.29 22.63 24.97
CA GLY A 350 1.03 22.47 25.69
C GLY A 350 0.06 23.64 25.68
N TYR A 351 -1.16 23.37 26.14
CA TYR A 351 -2.24 24.34 26.22
C TYR A 351 -2.62 24.98 24.88
N ASN A 352 -2.34 24.32 23.75
CA ASN A 352 -2.74 24.79 22.43
C ASN A 352 -4.13 24.28 22.06
N VAL A 353 -4.81 25.00 21.18
CA VAL A 353 -6.15 24.67 20.69
C VAL A 353 -6.13 24.48 19.19
N ILE A 354 -6.70 23.38 18.70
CA ILE A 354 -6.89 23.11 17.27
C ILE A 354 -8.39 22.98 17.04
N THR A 355 -9.04 23.90 16.32
CA THR A 355 -10.51 23.92 16.18
C THR A 355 -10.96 24.34 14.79
N GLY A 356 -11.99 23.68 14.26
CA GLY A 356 -12.65 24.06 13.00
C GLY A 356 -11.84 23.87 11.72
N ASN A 357 -10.84 22.97 11.72
CA ASN A 357 -9.98 22.72 10.56
C ASN A 357 -10.51 21.56 9.69
N LEU A 358 -10.22 21.61 8.39
CA LEU A 358 -10.41 20.53 7.42
C LEU A 358 -9.03 19.87 7.16
N VAL A 359 -8.81 18.66 7.67
CA VAL A 359 -7.49 18.01 7.67
C VAL A 359 -7.56 16.68 6.92
N GLY A 360 -6.87 16.62 5.78
CA GLY A 360 -6.87 15.48 4.87
C GLY A 360 -8.04 15.47 3.86
N THR A 361 -8.79 16.58 3.76
CA THR A 361 -9.93 16.71 2.83
C THR A 361 -9.81 17.95 1.95
N ASP A 362 -10.63 17.99 0.90
CA ASP A 362 -10.86 19.21 0.13
C ASP A 362 -11.64 20.28 0.92
N THR A 363 -11.83 21.44 0.30
CA THR A 363 -12.54 22.60 0.87
C THR A 363 -14.00 22.32 1.21
N THR A 364 -14.60 21.26 0.65
CA THR A 364 -16.00 20.89 0.91
C THR A 364 -16.12 19.78 1.97
N GLY A 365 -15.01 19.14 2.35
CA GLY A 365 -15.01 18.02 3.30
C GLY A 365 -15.68 16.77 2.74
N THR A 366 -15.68 16.61 1.41
CA THR A 366 -16.37 15.50 0.72
C THR A 366 -15.42 14.60 -0.05
N ALA A 367 -14.22 15.09 -0.41
CA ALA A 367 -13.18 14.29 -1.04
C ALA A 367 -11.88 14.34 -0.24
N ALA A 368 -11.09 13.27 -0.33
CA ALA A 368 -9.79 13.21 0.33
C ALA A 368 -8.77 14.09 -0.40
N GLN A 369 -8.02 14.86 0.37
CA GLN A 369 -6.75 15.48 -0.01
C GLN A 369 -5.75 15.14 1.09
N ALA A 370 -5.33 13.88 1.07
CA ALA A 370 -4.69 13.22 2.19
C ALA A 370 -3.43 13.94 2.70
N ASN A 371 -3.23 13.90 4.03
CA ASN A 371 -1.87 13.95 4.57
C ASN A 371 -1.25 12.55 4.45
N VAL A 372 0.04 12.48 4.09
CA VAL A 372 0.76 11.21 3.88
C VAL A 372 1.02 10.45 5.18
N GLN A 373 1.02 11.15 6.30
CA GLN A 373 1.09 10.55 7.64
C GLN A 373 -0.23 10.78 8.38
N ASP A 374 -0.16 11.19 9.64
CA ASP A 374 -1.33 11.43 10.46
C ASP A 374 -2.01 12.75 10.06
N GLY A 375 -3.32 12.85 10.26
CA GLY A 375 -3.98 14.15 10.18
C GLY A 375 -3.41 15.10 11.24
N LEU A 376 -3.44 14.69 12.50
CA LEU A 376 -2.92 15.42 13.65
C LEU A 376 -1.98 14.54 14.48
N SER A 377 -0.75 14.97 14.66
CA SER A 377 0.29 14.28 15.44
C SER A 377 0.60 15.06 16.72
N ILE A 378 0.29 14.46 17.87
CA ILE A 378 0.34 15.12 19.18
C ILE A 378 1.27 14.34 20.12
N SER A 379 2.41 14.94 20.46
CA SER A 379 3.36 14.44 21.46
C SER A 379 3.48 15.35 22.69
N GLY A 380 2.80 16.50 22.66
CA GLY A 380 2.74 17.46 23.76
C GLY A 380 1.59 17.21 24.75
N HIS A 381 1.45 18.08 25.76
CA HIS A 381 0.52 17.89 26.87
C HIS A 381 -0.59 18.95 26.96
N HIS A 382 -1.72 18.65 27.59
CA HIS A 382 -2.78 19.63 27.88
C HIS A 382 -3.31 20.39 26.65
N ASN A 383 -3.19 19.82 25.45
CA ASN A 383 -3.72 20.43 24.25
C ASN A 383 -5.20 20.05 24.05
N THR A 384 -5.97 20.94 23.43
CA THR A 384 -7.37 20.71 23.08
C THR A 384 -7.50 20.58 21.56
N ILE A 385 -7.94 19.42 21.10
CA ILE A 385 -8.19 19.10 19.71
C ILE A 385 -9.72 19.04 19.54
N GLY A 386 -10.26 20.10 18.95
CA GLY A 386 -11.68 20.39 18.83
C GLY A 386 -12.20 21.15 20.06
N GLY A 387 -13.27 20.63 20.67
CA GLY A 387 -13.96 21.21 21.81
C GLY A 387 -15.39 21.67 21.50
N SER A 388 -16.10 22.17 22.52
CA SER A 388 -17.51 22.57 22.42
C SER A 388 -17.78 23.77 21.51
N ASN A 389 -16.75 24.47 21.06
CA ASN A 389 -16.84 25.63 20.16
C ASN A 389 -16.48 25.32 18.70
N GLY A 390 -16.28 24.05 18.33
CA GLY A 390 -16.05 23.63 16.95
C GLY A 390 -15.07 22.47 16.81
N GLY A 391 -15.54 21.36 16.23
CA GLY A 391 -14.70 20.20 15.90
C GLY A 391 -13.86 20.38 14.65
N ASN A 392 -12.77 19.63 14.54
CA ASN A 392 -12.06 19.47 13.28
C ASN A 392 -12.68 18.32 12.46
N LEU A 393 -12.62 18.42 11.14
CA LEU A 393 -12.80 17.29 10.23
C LEU A 393 -11.42 16.69 9.97
N VAL A 394 -11.20 15.43 10.34
CA VAL A 394 -9.91 14.74 10.19
C VAL A 394 -10.14 13.42 9.47
N SER A 395 -10.04 13.44 8.15
CA SER A 395 -10.50 12.35 7.26
C SER A 395 -9.55 12.19 6.08
N GLY A 396 -9.53 11.01 5.47
CA GLY A 396 -8.76 10.75 4.25
C GLY A 396 -7.23 10.73 4.41
N ASN A 397 -6.68 10.68 5.63
CA ASN A 397 -5.23 10.62 5.86
C ASN A 397 -4.69 9.19 5.70
N LEU A 398 -3.42 9.05 5.33
CA LEU A 398 -2.84 7.74 4.97
C LEU A 398 -2.33 6.92 6.18
N ILE A 399 -2.29 7.52 7.37
CA ILE A 399 -2.08 6.79 8.64
C ILE A 399 -3.26 7.10 9.57
N ASP A 400 -3.04 7.66 10.76
CA ASP A 400 -4.10 7.89 11.73
C ASP A 400 -4.78 9.23 11.48
N GLY A 401 -6.05 9.35 11.90
CA GLY A 401 -6.69 10.66 11.96
C GLY A 401 -5.95 11.54 12.98
N ILE A 402 -5.97 11.10 14.24
CA ILE A 402 -5.34 11.81 15.37
C ILE A 402 -4.47 10.83 16.16
N ARG A 403 -3.16 11.07 16.17
CA ARG A 403 -2.18 10.27 16.92
C ARG A 403 -1.72 11.01 18.17
N LEU A 404 -1.86 10.37 19.33
CA LEU A 404 -1.30 10.80 20.61
C LEU A 404 -0.21 9.83 21.03
N ALA A 405 1.07 10.22 20.97
CA ALA A 405 2.13 9.31 21.35
C ALA A 405 3.35 9.95 22.00
N GLY A 406 3.99 9.17 22.86
CA GLY A 406 5.10 9.57 23.69
C GLY A 406 4.65 9.79 25.15
N ASP A 407 5.61 9.68 26.06
CA ASP A 407 5.41 9.87 27.51
C ASP A 407 5.02 11.30 27.92
N GLN A 408 5.12 12.25 27.00
CA GLN A 408 4.65 13.63 27.19
C GLN A 408 3.29 13.91 26.55
N ALA A 409 2.72 12.96 25.80
CA ALA A 409 1.37 13.06 25.28
C ALA A 409 0.36 12.79 26.40
N THR A 410 0.16 13.77 27.28
CA THR A 410 -0.66 13.63 28.48
C THR A 410 -1.68 14.75 28.66
N ALA A 411 -2.82 14.42 29.28
CA ALA A 411 -3.88 15.38 29.59
C ALA A 411 -4.44 16.12 28.35
N ASN A 412 -4.28 15.57 27.16
CA ASN A 412 -4.88 16.13 25.96
C ASN A 412 -6.36 15.75 25.87
N ILE A 413 -7.15 16.64 25.26
CA ILE A 413 -8.58 16.46 25.05
C ILE A 413 -8.83 16.41 23.55
N VAL A 414 -9.41 15.30 23.06
CA VAL A 414 -9.91 15.15 21.70
C VAL A 414 -11.43 15.12 21.79
N ALA A 415 -12.10 16.21 21.45
CA ALA A 415 -13.55 16.34 21.65
C ALA A 415 -14.24 17.05 20.47
N GLY A 416 -15.47 16.65 20.15
CA GLY A 416 -16.32 17.29 19.14
C GLY A 416 -15.87 17.10 17.69
N ASN A 417 -14.87 16.27 17.41
CA ASN A 417 -14.31 16.11 16.06
C ASN A 417 -15.12 15.14 15.19
N THR A 418 -15.03 15.31 13.88
CA THR A 418 -15.54 14.35 12.88
C THR A 418 -14.35 13.68 12.19
N ILE A 419 -14.22 12.37 12.31
CA ILE A 419 -12.99 11.63 11.99
C ILE A 419 -13.31 10.44 11.10
N GLY A 420 -12.76 10.43 9.89
CA GLY A 420 -12.91 9.36 8.88
C GLY A 420 -14.24 9.36 8.12
N THR A 421 -15.00 10.45 8.17
CA THR A 421 -16.25 10.63 7.42
C THR A 421 -16.25 11.94 6.64
N THR A 422 -17.25 12.14 5.79
CA THR A 422 -17.55 13.45 5.20
C THR A 422 -17.95 14.46 6.28
N LEU A 423 -17.89 15.76 5.97
CA LEU A 423 -18.21 16.84 6.93
C LEU A 423 -19.60 16.68 7.58
N ASP A 424 -20.59 16.19 6.82
CA ASP A 424 -21.95 15.91 7.30
C ASP A 424 -22.09 14.58 8.08
N GLY A 425 -21.03 13.78 8.15
CA GLY A 425 -20.98 12.50 8.85
C GLY A 425 -21.88 11.44 8.25
N ALA A 426 -22.22 11.56 6.95
CA ALA A 426 -23.15 10.68 6.26
C ALA A 426 -22.47 9.58 5.44
N ALA A 427 -21.23 9.81 4.97
CA ALA A 427 -20.45 8.85 4.19
C ALA A 427 -19.05 8.64 4.78
N ALA A 428 -18.46 7.48 4.53
CA ALA A 428 -17.10 7.17 4.92
C ALA A 428 -16.10 7.93 4.03
N LEU A 429 -15.08 8.51 4.67
CA LEU A 429 -13.91 9.12 4.06
C LEU A 429 -12.71 8.78 4.96
N GLY A 430 -12.50 7.49 5.15
CA GLY A 430 -11.66 6.91 6.19
C GLY A 430 -10.23 7.38 6.19
N ASN A 431 -9.63 7.47 7.38
CA ASN A 431 -8.17 7.39 7.49
C ASN A 431 -7.75 5.91 7.36
N ARG A 432 -6.60 5.63 6.74
CA ARG A 432 -6.15 4.24 6.53
C ARG A 432 -5.82 3.51 7.84
N GLY A 433 -5.36 4.24 8.86
CA GLY A 433 -5.08 3.76 10.21
C GLY A 433 -6.26 3.93 11.17
N ALA A 434 -5.98 4.23 12.43
CA ALA A 434 -6.99 4.51 13.44
C ALA A 434 -7.60 5.91 13.25
N GLY A 435 -8.86 6.09 13.64
CA GLY A 435 -9.43 7.43 13.77
C GLY A 435 -8.69 8.21 14.87
N VAL A 436 -8.53 7.58 16.03
CA VAL A 436 -7.68 8.09 17.12
C VAL A 436 -6.78 6.97 17.64
N SER A 437 -5.46 7.16 17.67
CA SER A 437 -4.51 6.25 18.31
C SER A 437 -3.85 6.91 19.51
N ILE A 438 -3.70 6.16 20.61
CA ILE A 438 -2.99 6.57 21.81
C ILE A 438 -1.99 5.47 22.15
N HIS A 439 -0.70 5.77 22.13
CA HIS A 439 0.32 4.75 22.29
C HIS A 439 1.68 5.28 22.78
N SER A 440 2.67 4.39 22.88
CA SER A 440 4.06 4.70 23.26
C SER A 440 4.19 5.53 24.55
N GLY A 441 3.41 5.17 25.58
CA GLY A 441 3.48 5.78 26.90
C GLY A 441 2.57 6.99 27.13
N ALA A 442 1.71 7.33 26.18
CA ALA A 442 0.72 8.39 26.34
C ALA A 442 -0.33 8.04 27.42
N PHE A 443 -0.63 9.00 28.32
CA PHE A 443 -1.47 8.74 29.49
C PHE A 443 -2.35 9.92 29.89
N LEU A 444 -3.47 9.66 30.58
CA LEU A 444 -4.43 10.68 31.03
C LEU A 444 -5.07 11.51 29.92
N ASN A 445 -5.15 11.00 28.70
CA ASN A 445 -5.85 11.68 27.60
C ASN A 445 -7.35 11.35 27.61
N LEU A 446 -8.17 12.30 27.15
CA LEU A 446 -9.61 12.16 27.01
C LEU A 446 -9.99 12.18 25.53
N VAL A 447 -10.68 11.13 25.08
CA VAL A 447 -11.34 11.07 23.77
C VAL A 447 -12.85 11.13 23.98
N GLY A 448 -13.44 12.27 23.65
CA GLY A 448 -14.86 12.59 23.73
C GLY A 448 -15.18 13.48 24.93
N GLY A 449 -16.31 13.22 25.59
CA GLY A 449 -16.79 14.03 26.71
C GLY A 449 -18.20 13.63 27.17
N MET A 450 -18.83 14.45 28.00
CA MET A 450 -20.14 14.14 28.59
C MET A 450 -21.31 14.79 27.85
N THR A 451 -21.03 15.75 26.98
CA THR A 451 -22.02 16.51 26.23
C THR A 451 -22.07 16.08 24.76
N VAL A 452 -23.15 16.44 24.06
CA VAL A 452 -23.27 16.17 22.61
C VAL A 452 -22.22 16.95 21.82
N ASP A 453 -21.84 18.14 22.26
CA ASP A 453 -20.86 18.99 21.56
C ASP A 453 -19.41 18.47 21.72
N GLU A 454 -19.14 17.69 22.77
CA GLU A 454 -17.83 17.06 22.99
C GLU A 454 -17.72 15.67 22.33
N ARG A 455 -18.82 15.13 21.80
CA ARG A 455 -18.85 13.82 21.14
C ARG A 455 -18.01 13.85 19.87
N ASN A 456 -17.03 12.96 19.77
CA ASN A 456 -16.43 12.68 18.47
C ASN A 456 -17.31 11.69 17.67
N LEU A 457 -17.35 11.89 16.36
CA LEU A 457 -17.81 10.91 15.38
C LEU A 457 -16.58 10.25 14.74
N ILE A 458 -16.37 8.96 14.99
CA ILE A 458 -15.15 8.23 14.60
C ILE A 458 -15.54 6.99 13.79
N SER A 459 -15.56 7.11 12.47
CA SER A 459 -16.14 6.11 11.57
C SER A 459 -15.35 6.02 10.27
N GLY A 460 -15.47 4.92 9.54
CA GLY A 460 -14.82 4.71 8.24
C GLY A 460 -13.32 4.43 8.28
N ASN A 461 -12.68 4.34 9.45
CA ASN A 461 -11.23 4.17 9.60
C ASN A 461 -10.83 2.68 9.71
N GLY A 462 -9.53 2.37 9.64
CA GLY A 462 -9.03 1.02 9.95
C GLY A 462 -9.39 0.56 11.38
N TYR A 463 -9.21 1.45 12.36
CA TYR A 463 -9.68 1.28 13.74
C TYR A 463 -10.44 2.53 14.18
N GLY A 464 -11.44 2.41 15.04
CA GLY A 464 -12.07 3.59 15.65
C GLY A 464 -11.10 4.26 16.61
N VAL A 465 -10.86 3.63 17.76
CA VAL A 465 -9.90 4.10 18.77
C VAL A 465 -8.91 2.99 19.15
N GLY A 466 -7.62 3.27 19.05
CA GLY A 466 -6.53 2.38 19.48
C GLY A 466 -5.88 2.84 20.78
N LEU A 467 -5.69 1.93 21.73
CA LEU A 467 -4.98 2.12 22.99
C LEU A 467 -3.87 1.06 23.10
N TRP A 468 -2.64 1.43 22.72
CA TRP A 468 -1.60 0.45 22.40
C TRP A 468 -0.31 0.68 23.18
N ASP A 469 0.54 -0.34 23.21
CA ASP A 469 1.84 -0.38 23.87
C ASP A 469 1.81 -0.35 25.41
N THR A 470 2.90 -0.85 25.98
CA THR A 470 3.15 -0.79 27.41
C THR A 470 3.20 0.67 27.86
N THR A 471 2.74 0.94 29.08
CA THR A 471 2.71 2.28 29.73
C THR A 471 1.69 3.26 29.16
N THR A 472 0.94 2.90 28.11
CA THR A 472 -0.25 3.64 27.69
C THR A 472 -1.40 3.38 28.66
N MET A 473 -1.66 4.35 29.54
CA MET A 473 -2.53 4.12 30.69
C MET A 473 -3.40 5.29 31.10
N SER A 474 -4.47 4.98 31.84
CA SER A 474 -5.36 6.00 32.42
C SER A 474 -5.96 6.95 31.39
N ASN A 475 -6.06 6.52 30.13
CA ASN A 475 -6.78 7.24 29.10
C ASN A 475 -8.27 6.92 29.19
N THR A 476 -9.12 7.87 28.82
CA THR A 476 -10.58 7.72 28.85
C THR A 476 -11.16 7.93 27.47
N VAL A 477 -11.96 6.97 27.01
CA VAL A 477 -12.77 7.07 25.79
C VAL A 477 -14.23 7.11 26.23
N SER A 478 -14.90 8.25 26.13
CA SER A 478 -16.26 8.43 26.64
C SER A 478 -17.12 9.32 25.73
N GLY A 479 -18.42 9.00 25.62
CA GLY A 479 -19.39 9.83 24.90
C GLY A 479 -19.28 9.86 23.38
N ASN A 480 -18.48 8.97 22.77
CA ASN A 480 -18.21 8.98 21.32
C ASN A 480 -19.21 8.13 20.52
N TYR A 481 -19.37 8.45 19.22
CA TYR A 481 -20.00 7.56 18.24
C TYR A 481 -18.92 6.94 17.37
N ILE A 482 -18.83 5.61 17.35
CA ILE A 482 -17.74 4.85 16.73
C ILE A 482 -18.30 3.79 15.79
N GLY A 483 -18.09 3.97 14.47
CA GLY A 483 -18.49 3.05 13.40
C GLY A 483 -19.90 3.31 12.82
N THR A 484 -20.53 4.42 13.19
CA THR A 484 -21.87 4.82 12.72
C THR A 484 -21.86 6.18 12.04
N ASN A 485 -22.98 6.57 11.43
CA ASN A 485 -23.20 7.94 10.99
C ASN A 485 -23.45 8.90 12.17
N ARG A 486 -23.52 10.21 11.91
CA ARG A 486 -23.71 11.24 12.96
C ARG A 486 -24.95 11.04 13.85
N THR A 487 -26.01 10.43 13.33
CA THR A 487 -27.23 10.14 14.09
C THR A 487 -27.16 8.83 14.88
N GLY A 488 -26.14 8.00 14.63
CA GLY A 488 -25.98 6.69 15.27
C GLY A 488 -27.00 5.65 14.80
N THR A 489 -27.57 5.83 13.60
CA THR A 489 -28.65 4.99 13.05
C THR A 489 -28.24 4.17 11.83
N ALA A 490 -27.13 4.52 11.17
CA ALA A 490 -26.59 3.79 10.03
C ALA A 490 -25.11 3.44 10.23
N ALA A 491 -24.67 2.32 9.68
CA ALA A 491 -23.29 1.86 9.76
C ALA A 491 -22.39 2.64 8.78
N LEU A 492 -21.23 3.06 9.28
CA LEU A 492 -20.09 3.62 8.52
C LEU A 492 -18.83 2.95 9.06
N GLY A 493 -18.83 1.63 9.13
CA GLY A 493 -17.95 0.84 9.98
C GLY A 493 -16.47 1.22 9.90
N ASN A 494 -15.82 1.27 11.05
CA ASN A 494 -14.37 1.07 11.07
C ASN A 494 -14.07 -0.43 10.87
N GLY A 495 -12.80 -0.80 10.69
CA GLY A 495 -12.38 -2.20 10.81
C GLY A 495 -12.74 -2.75 12.20
N ARG A 496 -12.05 -2.29 13.25
CA ARG A 496 -12.45 -2.51 14.65
C ARG A 496 -12.97 -1.24 15.31
N GLY A 497 -13.83 -1.38 16.31
CA GLY A 497 -14.34 -0.25 17.09
C GLY A 497 -13.27 0.35 18.02
N ILE A 498 -13.07 -0.26 19.18
CA ILE A 498 -12.02 0.11 20.14
C ILE A 498 -11.11 -1.08 20.37
N ASP A 499 -9.80 -0.87 20.28
CA ASP A 499 -8.78 -1.92 20.40
C ASP A 499 -7.77 -1.55 21.47
N VAL A 500 -7.63 -2.38 22.51
CA VAL A 500 -6.70 -2.19 23.63
C VAL A 500 -5.72 -3.34 23.66
N HIS A 501 -4.43 -3.10 23.45
CA HIS A 501 -3.48 -4.20 23.38
C HIS A 501 -2.03 -3.84 23.75
N SER A 502 -1.16 -4.85 23.69
CA SER A 502 0.29 -4.76 23.88
C SER A 502 0.73 -4.13 25.20
N GLY A 503 0.01 -4.39 26.30
CA GLY A 503 0.39 -3.92 27.64
C GLY A 503 -0.29 -2.62 28.08
N ALA A 504 -1.22 -2.07 27.28
CA ALA A 504 -2.01 -0.90 27.67
C ALA A 504 -2.92 -1.25 28.86
N HIS A 505 -2.98 -0.38 29.88
CA HIS A 505 -3.64 -0.72 31.14
C HIS A 505 -4.33 0.46 31.84
N HIS A 506 -5.27 0.15 32.74
CA HIS A 506 -6.01 1.18 33.51
C HIS A 506 -6.73 2.22 32.65
N ASN A 507 -7.05 1.91 31.39
CA ASN A 507 -7.84 2.77 30.52
C ASN A 507 -9.34 2.54 30.76
N THR A 508 -10.15 3.57 30.52
CA THR A 508 -11.60 3.53 30.71
C THR A 508 -12.31 3.73 29.37
N ILE A 509 -13.22 2.81 29.05
CA ILE A 509 -14.10 2.88 27.88
C ILE A 509 -15.53 3.00 28.39
N GLY A 510 -16.08 4.20 28.28
CA GLY A 510 -17.42 4.57 28.72
C GLY A 510 -17.43 5.15 30.13
N GLY A 511 -18.52 4.93 30.87
CA GLY A 511 -18.71 5.48 32.21
C GLY A 511 -20.02 5.03 32.86
N THR A 512 -20.46 5.74 33.90
CA THR A 512 -21.67 5.37 34.67
C THR A 512 -22.89 6.22 34.31
N THR A 513 -22.67 7.34 33.63
CA THR A 513 -23.73 8.25 33.21
C THR A 513 -24.08 8.05 31.73
N ALA A 514 -25.25 8.53 31.31
CA ALA A 514 -25.65 8.47 29.90
C ALA A 514 -24.76 9.33 28.98
N GLY A 515 -24.14 10.40 29.51
CA GLY A 515 -23.24 11.28 28.74
C GLY A 515 -21.91 10.60 28.40
N GLU A 516 -21.38 9.77 29.31
CA GLU A 516 -20.10 9.07 29.12
C GLU A 516 -20.21 7.84 28.19
N ARG A 517 -21.43 7.43 27.82
CA ARG A 517 -21.68 6.26 26.98
C ARG A 517 -21.11 6.43 25.59
N ASN A 518 -20.23 5.52 25.18
CA ASN A 518 -19.92 5.37 23.76
C ASN A 518 -21.01 4.55 23.05
N LEU A 519 -21.31 4.92 21.82
CA LEU A 519 -22.03 4.10 20.84
C LEU A 519 -21.01 3.45 19.91
N ILE A 520 -20.79 2.15 20.05
CA ILE A 520 -19.77 1.39 19.33
C ILE A 520 -20.48 0.35 18.47
N SER A 521 -20.72 0.67 17.21
CA SER A 521 -21.63 -0.12 16.37
C SER A 521 -21.29 0.01 14.89
N GLY A 522 -21.77 -0.92 14.07
CA GLY A 522 -21.53 -0.90 12.62
C GLY A 522 -20.09 -1.18 12.18
N ASN A 523 -19.16 -1.50 13.08
CA ASN A 523 -17.78 -1.88 12.73
C ASN A 523 -17.72 -3.28 12.07
N ASN A 524 -16.71 -3.51 11.24
CA ASN A 524 -16.59 -4.70 10.40
C ASN A 524 -16.05 -5.94 11.15
N GLU A 525 -15.40 -5.72 12.29
CA GLU A 525 -14.87 -6.76 13.17
C GLU A 525 -15.39 -6.59 14.62
N ARG A 526 -14.48 -6.53 15.60
CA ARG A 526 -14.80 -6.46 17.04
C ARG A 526 -15.22 -5.04 17.42
N GLY A 527 -16.28 -4.93 18.21
CA GLY A 527 -16.70 -3.66 18.82
C GLY A 527 -15.68 -3.15 19.84
N VAL A 528 -15.33 -3.97 20.84
CA VAL A 528 -14.24 -3.69 21.79
C VAL A 528 -13.36 -4.93 21.91
N SER A 529 -12.05 -4.78 21.72
CA SER A 529 -11.03 -5.83 21.91
C SER A 529 -10.09 -5.43 23.04
N ILE A 530 -9.76 -6.37 23.93
CA ILE A 530 -8.71 -6.23 24.95
C ILE A 530 -7.86 -7.50 24.86
N ASP A 531 -6.63 -7.40 24.34
CA ASP A 531 -5.79 -8.57 24.05
C ASP A 531 -4.28 -8.35 24.27
N ASN A 532 -3.51 -9.42 24.09
CA ASN A 532 -2.07 -9.55 24.40
C ASN A 532 -1.69 -9.53 25.89
N ASN A 533 -0.48 -10.01 26.17
CA ASN A 533 0.06 -10.07 27.54
C ASN A 533 0.19 -8.67 28.15
N ASP A 534 0.01 -8.61 29.48
CA ASP A 534 0.13 -7.40 30.30
C ASP A 534 -0.89 -6.28 30.01
N THR A 535 -1.82 -6.49 29.08
CA THR A 535 -2.98 -5.61 28.85
C THR A 535 -4.02 -5.83 29.94
N MET A 536 -3.94 -5.07 31.03
CA MET A 536 -4.69 -5.34 32.27
C MET A 536 -5.42 -4.13 32.86
N SER A 537 -6.34 -4.37 33.79
CA SER A 537 -7.05 -3.32 34.54
C SER A 537 -7.82 -2.30 33.68
N ASN A 538 -8.13 -2.62 32.43
CA ASN A 538 -8.95 -1.77 31.57
C ASN A 538 -10.44 -1.96 31.92
N THR A 539 -11.19 -0.86 31.97
CA THR A 539 -12.61 -0.85 32.34
C THR A 539 -13.48 -0.56 31.13
N VAL A 540 -14.51 -1.39 30.91
CA VAL A 540 -15.56 -1.15 29.90
C VAL A 540 -16.90 -1.06 30.62
N SER A 541 -17.54 0.11 30.62
CA SER A 541 -18.78 0.34 31.36
C SER A 541 -19.74 1.29 30.65
N GLY A 542 -21.04 0.99 30.71
CA GLY A 542 -22.10 1.92 30.28
C GLY A 542 -22.20 2.21 28.78
N ASN A 543 -21.53 1.42 27.93
CA ASN A 543 -21.52 1.58 26.47
C ASN A 543 -22.73 0.91 25.79
N TYR A 544 -23.08 1.40 24.59
CA TYR A 544 -23.91 0.68 23.63
C TYR A 544 -23.01 0.02 22.59
N ILE A 545 -23.09 -1.31 22.45
CA ILE A 545 -22.23 -2.08 21.57
C ILE A 545 -23.10 -2.93 20.64
N GLY A 546 -22.95 -2.77 19.33
CA GLY A 546 -23.70 -3.51 18.30
C GLY A 546 -25.16 -3.10 18.13
N VAL A 547 -25.58 -1.99 18.75
CA VAL A 547 -26.92 -1.40 18.64
C VAL A 547 -26.84 0.03 18.13
N ASP A 548 -27.96 0.61 17.74
CA ASP A 548 -28.10 2.01 17.32
C ASP A 548 -28.17 2.94 18.54
N ALA A 549 -28.31 4.25 18.29
CA ALA A 549 -28.40 5.27 19.33
C ALA A 549 -29.58 5.09 20.31
N THR A 550 -30.62 4.32 19.94
CA THR A 550 -31.74 4.02 20.83
C THR A 550 -31.43 2.86 21.78
N GLY A 551 -30.46 2.03 21.43
CA GLY A 551 -30.11 0.80 22.13
C GLY A 551 -31.06 -0.36 21.85
N LEU A 552 -31.97 -0.24 20.87
CA LEU A 552 -33.04 -1.21 20.63
C LEU A 552 -32.84 -2.06 19.37
N GLN A 553 -32.10 -1.58 18.38
CA GLN A 553 -31.89 -2.28 17.11
C GLN A 553 -30.43 -2.18 16.66
N ALA A 554 -30.03 -2.99 15.67
CA ALA A 554 -28.76 -2.78 14.98
C ALA A 554 -28.86 -1.56 14.03
N PRO A 555 -27.76 -0.82 13.79
CA PRO A 555 -27.76 0.26 12.80
C PRO A 555 -28.03 -0.29 11.40
N ALA A 556 -28.72 0.48 10.57
CA ALA A 556 -28.98 0.12 9.19
C ALA A 556 -27.66 -0.01 8.41
N GLN A 557 -27.50 -1.09 7.64
CA GLN A 557 -26.39 -1.22 6.71
C GLN A 557 -26.56 -0.22 5.55
N GLN A 558 -25.47 0.41 5.11
CA GLN A 558 -25.53 1.20 3.88
C GLN A 558 -25.89 0.29 2.70
N ALA A 559 -26.81 0.76 1.85
CA ALA A 559 -27.23 0.05 0.65
C ALA A 559 -26.02 -0.09 -0.30
N GLY A 560 -25.35 -1.25 -0.29
CA GLY A 560 -24.16 -1.53 -1.09
C GLY A 560 -23.09 -2.39 -0.39
N GLY A 561 -23.11 -2.49 0.95
CA GLY A 561 -22.22 -3.37 1.70
C GLY A 561 -22.66 -4.83 1.62
N ARG A 562 -21.79 -5.72 1.15
CA ARG A 562 -22.06 -7.17 1.05
C ARG A 562 -22.30 -7.76 2.43
N ASP A 563 -23.45 -8.40 2.59
CA ASP A 563 -23.78 -9.32 3.68
C ASP A 563 -22.86 -10.56 3.54
N ASN A 564 -21.72 -10.57 4.25
CA ASN A 564 -20.91 -11.77 4.42
C ASN A 564 -21.28 -12.39 5.78
N ARG A 565 -22.17 -13.39 5.74
CA ARG A 565 -22.33 -14.37 6.83
C ARG A 565 -21.33 -15.50 6.68
#